data_AF-A0A970BIZ8-F1
#
_entry.id   AF-A0A970BIZ8-F1
#
_cell.length_a   1.000
_cell.length_b   1.000
_cell.length_c   1.000
_cell.angle_alpha   90.00
_cell.angle_beta   90.00
_cell.angle_gamma   90.00
#
_symmetry.space_group_name_H-M   'P 1'
#
loop_
_entity.id
_entity.type
_entity.pdbx_description
1 polymer ?
#
loop_
_entity_poly.entity_id
_entity_poly.type
_entity_poly.pdbx_seq_one_letter_code
_entity_poly.pdbx_strand_id
1 'polypeptide(L)'
;MMLKSLMPMVDKVLTDENVSKIFKGLEDEYPVEAGHKLLGTITKEKNDKVYFCIAEMDVNMKIIKVHKQWKLVEGIKFLIDKANGSNE
;
A
#
# COMPACT_ATOMS: atom_id res chain seq x y z
N MET A 1 -18.25 -16.30 3.23
CA MET A 1 -19.28 -16.02 2.20
C MET A 1 -19.42 -14.52 1.94
N MET A 2 -19.44 -13.64 2.95
CA MET A 2 -19.51 -12.17 2.76
C MET A 2 -18.34 -11.54 1.98
N LEU A 3 -17.09 -12.03 2.15
CA LEU A 3 -15.93 -11.50 1.41
C LEU A 3 -16.06 -11.66 -0.11
N LYS A 4 -16.66 -12.77 -0.59
CA LYS A 4 -16.93 -12.97 -2.02
C LYS A 4 -17.96 -11.98 -2.56
N SER A 5 -18.95 -11.62 -1.73
CA SER A 5 -19.98 -10.63 -2.05
C SER A 5 -19.43 -9.19 -2.15
N LEU A 6 -18.30 -8.92 -1.48
CA LEU A 6 -17.64 -7.61 -1.49
C LEU A 6 -16.65 -7.45 -2.65
N MET A 7 -16.16 -8.54 -3.27
CA MET A 7 -15.20 -8.44 -4.38
C MET A 7 -15.67 -7.58 -5.54
N PRO A 8 -16.95 -7.61 -5.99
CA PRO A 8 -17.41 -6.72 -7.05
C PRO A 8 -17.31 -5.22 -6.71
N MET A 9 -17.45 -4.86 -5.42
CA MET A 9 -17.22 -3.48 -4.98
C MET A 9 -15.73 -3.14 -4.94
N VAL A 10 -14.90 -4.09 -4.50
CA VAL A 10 -13.44 -3.95 -4.51
C VAL A 10 -12.93 -3.78 -5.94
N ASP A 11 -13.38 -4.60 -6.89
CA ASP A 11 -12.99 -4.54 -8.30
C ASP A 11 -13.42 -3.22 -8.97
N LYS A 12 -14.54 -2.64 -8.52
CA LYS A 12 -15.02 -1.34 -8.99
C LYS A 12 -14.17 -0.17 -8.45
N VAL A 13 -13.62 -0.30 -7.25
CA VAL A 13 -12.89 0.77 -6.55
C VAL A 13 -11.38 0.68 -6.81
N LEU A 14 -10.80 -0.51 -6.74
CA LEU A 14 -9.37 -0.77 -6.96
C LEU A 14 -9.10 -1.14 -8.42
N THR A 15 -9.46 -0.24 -9.34
CA THR A 15 -9.03 -0.33 -10.74
C THR A 15 -7.54 -0.01 -10.85
N ASP A 16 -6.86 -0.49 -11.90
CA ASP A 16 -5.44 -0.18 -12.15
C ASP A 16 -5.16 1.33 -12.16
N GLU A 17 -6.10 2.13 -12.68
CA GLU A 17 -6.02 3.60 -12.69
C GLU A 17 -6.11 4.20 -11.29
N ASN A 18 -7.04 3.72 -10.45
CA ASN A 18 -7.17 4.21 -9.08
C ASN A 18 -5.99 3.79 -8.22
N VAL A 19 -5.52 2.55 -8.36
CA VAL A 19 -4.30 2.08 -7.69
C VAL A 19 -3.10 2.93 -8.10
N SER A 20 -2.94 3.22 -9.40
CA SER A 20 -1.87 4.10 -9.89
C SER A 20 -1.95 5.51 -9.30
N LYS A 21 -3.15 6.08 -9.15
CA LYS A 21 -3.35 7.39 -8.50
C LYS A 21 -2.98 7.37 -7.02
N ILE A 22 -3.38 6.32 -6.30
CA ILE A 22 -3.04 6.14 -4.88
C ILE A 22 -1.52 6.11 -4.72
N PHE A 23 -0.84 5.25 -5.48
CA PHE A 23 0.62 5.11 -5.39
C PHE A 23 1.37 6.38 -5.79
N LYS A 24 0.88 7.11 -6.80
CA LYS A 24 1.43 8.43 -7.13
C LYS A 24 1.30 9.42 -5.97
N GLY A 25 0.15 9.48 -5.30
CA GLY A 25 -0.01 10.32 -4.11
C GLY A 25 0.88 9.87 -2.93
N LEU A 26 1.21 8.58 -2.84
CA LEU A 26 2.15 8.08 -1.84
C LEU A 26 3.60 8.47 -2.15
N GLU A 27 3.98 8.60 -3.43
CA GLU A 27 5.32 9.11 -3.79
C GLU A 27 5.51 10.57 -3.35
N ASP A 28 4.46 11.38 -3.39
CA ASP A 28 4.48 12.76 -2.89
C ASP A 28 4.57 12.81 -1.34
N GLU A 29 3.88 11.90 -0.64
CA GLU A 29 3.87 11.82 0.84
C GLU A 29 5.16 11.18 1.40
N TYR A 30 5.73 10.23 0.66
CA TYR A 30 6.92 9.45 1.04
C TYR A 30 7.99 9.56 -0.06
N PRO A 31 8.65 10.72 -0.17
CA PRO A 31 9.68 10.92 -1.19
C PRO A 31 10.86 9.96 -0.96
N VAL A 32 11.41 9.46 -2.06
CA VAL A 32 12.55 8.54 -2.10
C VAL A 32 13.74 9.19 -2.80
N GLU A 33 14.95 8.68 -2.58
CA GLU A 33 16.13 9.21 -3.26
C GLU A 33 16.11 8.92 -4.77
N ALA A 34 16.92 9.68 -5.54
CA ALA A 34 16.98 9.52 -6.99
C ALA A 34 17.43 8.11 -7.38
N GLY A 35 16.61 7.43 -8.19
CA GLY A 35 16.85 6.04 -8.62
C GLY A 35 16.27 4.99 -7.68
N HIS A 36 15.82 5.37 -6.48
CA HIS A 36 15.07 4.48 -5.60
C HIS A 36 13.60 4.42 -6.00
N LYS A 37 12.89 3.42 -5.47
CA LYS A 37 11.47 3.19 -5.74
C LYS A 37 10.71 3.03 -4.43
N LEU A 38 9.49 3.56 -4.41
CA LEU A 38 8.53 3.26 -3.36
C LEU A 38 7.88 1.90 -3.63
N LEU A 39 7.76 1.08 -2.59
CA LEU A 39 7.22 -0.27 -2.63
C LEU A 39 6.13 -0.41 -1.56
N GLY A 40 4.91 -0.72 -1.97
CA GLY A 40 3.87 -1.24 -1.08
C GLY A 40 3.96 -2.76 -1.02
N THR A 41 4.18 -3.34 0.16
CA THR A 41 4.33 -4.79 0.31
C THR A 41 3.64 -5.35 1.55
N ILE A 42 3.30 -6.62 1.49
CA ILE A 42 2.71 -7.38 2.59
C ILE A 42 3.77 -8.31 3.16
N THR A 43 4.06 -8.18 4.46
CA THR A 43 5.08 -8.97 5.14
C THR A 43 4.47 -9.76 6.28
N LYS A 44 5.08 -10.91 6.60
CA LYS A 44 4.71 -11.75 7.74
C LYS A 44 5.82 -11.69 8.78
N GLU A 45 5.50 -11.26 9.99
CA GLU A 45 6.45 -11.23 11.11
C GLU A 45 6.52 -12.59 11.83
N LYS A 46 7.55 -12.76 12.68
CA LYS A 46 7.82 -13.99 13.46
C LYS A 46 6.65 -14.45 14.36
N ASN A 47 5.68 -13.57 14.63
CA ASN A 47 4.52 -13.85 15.47
C ASN A 47 3.25 -14.21 14.66
N ASP A 48 3.42 -14.67 13.42
CA ASP A 48 2.34 -14.97 12.45
C ASP A 48 1.42 -13.78 12.08
N LYS A 49 1.77 -12.58 12.52
CA LYS A 49 1.04 -11.35 12.19
C LYS A 49 1.45 -10.86 10.81
N VAL A 50 0.45 -10.49 10.02
CA VAL A 50 0.62 -9.97 8.66
C VAL A 50 0.46 -8.45 8.68
N TYR A 51 1.40 -7.77 8.04
CA TYR A 51 1.47 -6.32 7.98
C TYR A 51 1.51 -5.85 6.54
N PHE A 52 0.98 -4.66 6.29
CA PHE A 52 1.21 -3.90 5.07
C PHE A 52 2.22 -2.80 5.39
N CYS A 53 3.22 -2.61 4.54
CA CYS A 53 4.18 -1.53 4.69
C CYS A 53 4.46 -0.82 3.37
N ILE A 54 4.80 0.46 3.50
CA ILE A 54 5.37 1.29 2.46
C ILE A 54 6.87 1.38 2.76
N ALA A 55 7.67 0.90 1.84
CA ALA A 55 9.11 0.81 1.95
C ALA A 55 9.80 1.45 0.76
N GLU A 56 11.07 1.80 0.94
CA GLU A 56 11.95 2.28 -0.10
C GLU A 56 12.90 1.16 -0.50
N MET A 57 13.06 1.03 -1.82
CA MET A 57 13.86 0.01 -2.45
C MET A 57 14.95 0.66 -3.30
N ASP A 58 16.19 0.22 -3.12
CA ASP A 58 17.33 0.71 -3.90
C ASP A 58 17.33 0.15 -5.34
N VAL A 59 18.29 0.61 -6.14
CA VAL A 59 18.51 0.15 -7.52
C VAL A 59 18.82 -1.36 -7.63
N ASN A 60 19.22 -2.00 -6.53
CA ASN A 60 19.51 -3.44 -6.45
C ASN A 60 18.33 -4.25 -5.94
N MET A 61 17.14 -3.66 -5.86
CA MET A 61 15.92 -4.27 -5.33
C MET A 61 15.99 -4.65 -3.85
N LYS A 62 16.86 -4.00 -3.06
CA LYS A 62 16.94 -4.18 -1.62
C LYS A 62 16.06 -3.15 -0.92
N ILE A 63 15.24 -3.61 0.03
CA ILE A 63 14.53 -2.72 0.94
C ILE A 63 15.56 -2.07 1.86
N ILE A 64 15.67 -0.75 1.78
CA ILE A 64 16.65 0.04 2.55
C ILE A 64 16.01 0.81 3.70
N LYS A 65 14.71 1.11 3.60
CA LYS A 65 13.96 1.85 4.62
C LYS A 65 12.50 1.45 4.60
N VAL A 66 11.88 1.34 5.77
CA VAL A 66 10.42 1.25 5.91
C VAL A 66 9.92 2.62 6.33
N HIS A 67 9.12 3.27 5.49
CA HIS A 67 8.54 4.58 5.78
C HIS A 67 7.36 4.46 6.74
N LYS A 68 6.49 3.47 6.51
CA LYS A 68 5.33 3.22 7.36
C LYS A 68 4.87 1.77 7.33
N GLN A 69 4.26 1.34 8.44
CA GLN A 69 3.78 -0.03 8.64
C GLN A 69 2.44 0.00 9.38
N TRP A 70 1.51 -0.84 8.95
CA TRP A 70 0.21 -1.08 9.57
C TRP A 70 -0.08 -2.56 9.66
N LYS A 71 -0.95 -2.98 10.58
CA LYS A 71 -1.57 -4.31 10.46
C LYS A 71 -2.29 -4.39 9.12
N LEU A 72 -2.31 -5.56 8.47
CA LEU A 72 -2.84 -5.68 7.11
C LEU A 72 -4.24 -5.06 6.92
N VAL A 73 -5.16 -5.31 7.86
CA VAL A 73 -6.53 -4.77 7.78
C VAL A 73 -6.54 -3.23 7.85
N GLU A 74 -5.70 -2.64 8.70
CA GLU A 74 -5.57 -1.18 8.81
C GLU A 74 -4.93 -0.60 7.53
N GLY A 75 -3.94 -1.28 6.96
CA GLY A 75 -3.32 -0.89 5.69
C GLY A 75 -4.30 -0.93 4.51
N ILE A 76 -5.18 -1.95 4.44
CA ILE A 76 -6.22 -2.01 3.41
C ILE A 76 -7.22 -0.85 3.56
N LYS A 77 -7.64 -0.53 4.80
CA LYS A 77 -8.52 0.62 5.05
C LYS A 77 -7.88 1.91 4.57
N PHE A 78 -6.62 2.14 4.94
CA PHE A 78 -5.83 3.28 4.48
C PHE A 78 -5.81 3.40 2.94
N LEU A 79 -5.57 2.30 2.22
CA LEU A 79 -5.58 2.31 0.75
C LEU A 79 -6.96 2.64 0.19
N ILE A 80 -8.04 2.12 0.77
CA ILE A 80 -9.42 2.40 0.37
C ILE A 80 -9.77 3.88 0.62
N ASP A 81 -9.38 4.43 1.78
CA ASP A 81 -9.63 5.82 2.13
C ASP A 81 -8.91 6.77 1.16
N LYS A 82 -7.64 6.47 0.84
CA LYS A 82 -6.89 7.17 -0.21
C LYS A 82 -7.56 7.04 -1.59
N ALA A 83 -8.08 5.87 -1.94
CA ALA A 83 -8.79 5.65 -3.21
C ALA A 83 -10.05 6.53 -3.35
N ASN A 84 -10.74 6.76 -2.22
CA ASN A 84 -11.96 7.55 -2.16
C ASN A 84 -11.70 9.06 -2.05
N GLY A 85 -10.42 9.49 -1.99
CA GLY A 85 -10.06 10.90 -1.84
C GLY A 85 -10.32 11.46 -0.43
N SER A 86 -10.48 10.59 0.57
CA SER A 86 -10.57 10.99 1.96
C SER A 86 -9.17 11.35 2.47
N ASN A 87 -8.94 12.64 2.70
CA ASN A 87 -7.77 13.13 3.43
C ASN A 87 -8.10 13.13 4.93
N GLU A 88 -7.72 12.08 5.65
CA GLU A 88 -7.45 12.16 7.08
C GLU A 88 -5.95 12.33 7.33
#